data_AF-A0A7I8WBX4-F1
#
_entry.id   AF-A0A7I8WBX4-F1
#
_cell.length_a   1.000
_cell.length_b   1.000
_cell.length_c   1.000
_cell.angle_alpha   90.00
_cell.angle_beta   90.00
_cell.angle_gamma   90.00
#
_symmetry.space_group_name_H-M   'P 1'
#
loop_
_entity.id
_entity.type
_entity.pdbx_description
1 polymer ?
#
loop_
_entity_poly.entity_id
_entity_poly.type
_entity_poly.pdbx_seq_one_letter_code
_entity_poly.pdbx_strand_id
1 'polypeptide(L)'
;MFDLLVELGGKLNIRNHQELTPLTLAAKLAKKEMYEHILKIEREVYWTFGDVTCAAYPLDHIDTISSTGEINTNSAMYHVIYGDKQEHIDMIEGLIGNLLDQKWKTFAKFRFLRRFIVFTMYFAVFVVAFSLRPGTDTDPKIRPENRTNSAGQTFLVNNTIKNPCYLQRTKTWEDYTRLVLESIMVLGATIYILLSLKEVYHQGYKIFFQTLKSAPAKAMFLMANFFVLLMLPGRAACAFTYEDVMGVLAILCTAPYFLFFCRGFKLVGPFVVMIYKMIRTDLLRFFTIYLIFVIGFSQAYYILYRNRENTVFNNPAEAIMGLFIMSLAQFADTYETYYILYRDKAWTMFSEPFEAVMAMFIMNLAQFLDLYDSFSEFEELHYIPKV
;
A
#
# COMPACT_ATOMS: atom_id res chain seq x y z
N MET A 1 21.15 29.44 31.19
CA MET A 1 21.95 28.32 31.74
C MET A 1 22.74 27.62 30.64
N PHE A 2 22.13 27.24 29.52
CA PHE A 2 22.84 26.61 28.41
C PHE A 2 23.98 27.49 27.86
N ASP A 3 23.71 28.76 27.57
CA ASP A 3 24.73 29.70 27.06
C ASP A 3 25.90 29.88 28.01
N LEU A 4 25.61 30.05 29.29
CA LEU A 4 26.63 30.16 30.33
C LEU A 4 27.54 28.93 30.39
N LEU A 5 27.02 27.72 30.15
CA LEU A 5 27.83 26.51 30.09
C LEU A 5 28.71 26.45 28.83
N VAL A 6 28.21 26.92 27.69
CA VAL A 6 28.99 27.00 26.45
C VAL A 6 30.10 28.04 26.60
N GLU A 7 29.81 29.21 27.17
CA GLU A 7 30.78 30.26 27.47
C GLU A 7 31.87 29.80 28.44
N LEU A 8 31.52 28.95 29.42
CA LEU A 8 32.47 28.34 30.36
C LEU A 8 33.28 27.17 29.75
N GLY A 9 33.17 26.90 28.45
CA GLY A 9 33.94 25.88 27.73
C GLY A 9 33.25 24.52 27.57
N GLY A 10 31.92 24.48 27.70
CA GLY A 10 31.11 23.30 27.42
C GLY A 10 31.25 22.84 25.97
N LYS A 11 31.54 21.55 25.76
CA LYS A 11 31.71 20.97 24.42
C LYS A 11 30.37 20.41 23.89
N LEU A 12 29.95 20.87 22.71
CA LEU A 12 28.72 20.42 22.04
C LEU A 12 28.86 19.05 21.34
N ASN A 13 30.09 18.55 21.17
CA ASN A 13 30.33 17.27 20.48
C ASN A 13 30.30 16.05 21.42
N ILE A 14 30.06 16.24 22.72
CA ILE A 14 30.02 15.14 23.69
C ILE A 14 28.73 14.34 23.51
N ARG A 15 28.86 13.01 23.43
CA ARG A 15 27.74 12.09 23.25
C ARG A 15 27.28 11.48 24.57
N ASN A 16 25.99 11.22 24.69
CA ASN A 16 25.43 10.44 25.79
C ASN A 16 25.61 8.92 25.58
N HIS A 17 25.10 8.10 26.50
CA HIS A 17 25.13 6.63 26.40
C HIS A 17 24.33 6.08 25.20
N GLN A 18 23.46 6.89 24.59
CA GLN A 18 22.73 6.56 23.37
C GLN A 18 23.42 7.10 22.11
N GLU A 19 24.68 7.56 22.24
CA GLU A 19 25.48 8.17 21.18
C GLU A 19 24.91 9.49 20.60
N LEU A 20 24.05 10.18 21.35
CA LEU A 20 23.44 11.45 20.94
C LEU A 20 24.20 12.65 21.50
N THR A 21 24.50 13.61 20.63
CA THR A 21 24.94 14.98 20.97
C THR A 21 23.77 15.82 21.51
N PRO A 22 24.01 16.96 22.18
CA PRO A 22 22.95 17.87 22.62
C PRO A 22 22.02 18.30 21.47
N LEU A 23 22.55 18.53 20.26
CA LEU A 23 21.78 18.86 19.07
C LEU A 23 20.84 17.70 18.66
N THR A 24 21.38 16.50 18.54
CA THR A 24 20.62 15.31 18.10
C THR A 24 19.63 14.85 19.17
N LEU A 25 19.94 15.08 20.45
CA LEU A 25 19.02 14.87 21.56
C LEU A 25 17.86 15.87 21.55
N ALA A 26 18.12 17.16 21.30
CA ALA A 26 17.08 18.17 21.15
C ALA A 26 16.14 17.82 19.98
N ALA A 27 16.71 17.35 18.86
CA ALA A 27 15.95 16.84 17.72
C ALA A 27 15.10 15.61 18.08
N LYS A 28 15.65 14.64 18.82
CA LYS A 28 14.92 13.45 19.27
C LYS A 28 13.77 13.77 20.23
N LEU A 29 13.95 14.75 21.11
CA LEU A 29 12.92 15.17 22.07
C LEU A 29 11.86 16.11 21.46
N ALA A 30 12.09 16.58 20.24
CA ALA A 30 11.28 17.57 19.52
C ALA A 30 11.23 18.95 20.18
N LYS A 31 12.35 19.40 20.77
CA LYS A 31 12.46 20.73 21.38
C LYS A 31 12.98 21.75 20.37
N LYS A 32 12.07 22.31 19.53
CA LYS A 32 12.38 23.25 18.45
C LYS A 32 13.24 24.44 18.89
N GLU A 33 12.85 25.12 19.97
CA GLU A 33 13.57 26.30 20.47
C GLU A 33 15.03 25.99 20.82
N MET A 34 15.27 24.91 21.59
CA MET A 34 16.62 24.48 21.95
C MET A 34 17.41 23.99 20.73
N TYR A 35 16.75 23.31 19.80
CA TYR A 35 17.37 22.84 18.56
C TYR A 35 17.87 24.01 17.71
N GLU A 36 17.02 25.01 17.46
CA GLU A 36 17.40 26.21 16.71
C GLU A 36 18.47 27.04 17.44
N HIS A 37 18.40 27.07 18.77
CA HIS A 37 19.39 27.77 19.59
C HIS A 37 20.78 27.14 19.47
N ILE A 38 20.87 25.81 19.58
CA ILE A 38 22.13 25.08 19.40
C ILE A 38 22.66 25.28 17.97
N LEU A 39 21.80 25.22 16.94
CA LEU A 39 22.20 25.50 15.56
C LEU A 39 22.76 26.92 15.37
N LYS A 40 22.18 27.92 16.03
CA LYS A 40 22.67 29.31 15.97
C LYS A 40 24.04 29.49 16.62
N ILE A 41 24.40 28.64 17.59
CA ILE A 41 25.71 28.63 18.24
C ILE A 41 26.73 27.87 17.39
N GLU A 42 26.34 26.75 16.77
CA GLU A 42 27.25 25.93 15.95
C GLU A 42 27.55 26.53 14.56
N ARG A 43 26.76 27.51 14.10
CA ARG A 43 26.96 28.13 12.79
C ARG A 43 28.20 29.03 12.77
N GLU A 44 28.89 29.01 11.65
CA GLU A 44 29.99 29.93 11.36
C GLU A 44 29.48 31.06 10.46
N VAL A 45 29.58 32.31 10.90
CA VAL A 45 29.12 33.47 10.13
C VAL A 45 30.25 33.95 9.23
N TYR A 46 30.06 33.86 7.91
CA TYR A 46 31.05 34.36 6.94
C TYR A 46 30.99 35.87 6.78
N TRP A 47 29.79 36.42 6.65
CA TRP A 47 29.57 37.85 6.49
C TRP A 47 28.16 38.26 6.90
N THR A 48 28.03 39.52 7.31
CA THR A 48 26.76 40.18 7.61
C THR A 48 26.71 41.50 6.85
N PHE A 49 25.61 41.77 6.16
CA PHE A 49 25.38 43.01 5.44
C PHE A 49 23.95 43.51 5.74
N GLY A 50 23.86 44.52 6.60
CA GLY A 50 22.58 44.98 7.14
C GLY A 50 21.83 43.83 7.81
N ASP A 51 20.61 43.57 7.33
CA ASP A 51 19.74 42.51 7.85
C ASP A 51 20.02 41.11 7.26
N VAL A 52 20.96 41.00 6.31
CA VAL A 52 21.29 39.73 5.66
C VAL A 52 22.54 39.13 6.29
N THR A 53 22.45 37.87 6.73
CA THR A 53 23.57 37.12 7.29
C THR A 53 23.82 35.86 6.48
N CYS A 54 25.07 35.64 6.06
CA CYS A 54 25.51 34.40 5.44
C CYS A 54 26.27 33.57 6.49
N ALA A 55 25.71 32.41 6.83
CA ALA A 55 26.30 31.49 7.79
C ALA A 55 26.38 30.08 7.20
N ALA A 56 27.46 29.37 7.52
CA ALA A 56 27.61 27.95 7.27
C ALA A 56 27.24 27.14 8.51
N TYR A 57 26.59 26.00 8.29
CA TYR A 57 26.25 25.03 9.32
C TYR A 57 27.05 23.74 9.09
N PRO A 58 27.70 23.18 10.12
CA PRO A 58 28.37 21.88 9.99
C PRO A 58 27.35 20.76 9.78
N LEU A 59 27.58 19.89 8.79
CA LEU A 59 26.61 18.86 8.40
C LEU A 59 26.78 17.52 9.13
N ASP A 60 27.88 17.29 9.84
CA ASP A 60 28.25 15.98 10.42
C ASP A 60 27.18 15.35 11.34
N HIS A 61 26.45 16.18 12.09
CA HIS A 61 25.39 15.71 13.00
C HIS A 61 23.98 16.01 12.49
N ILE A 62 23.86 16.71 11.35
CA ILE A 62 22.59 17.12 10.77
C ILE A 62 22.19 16.12 9.68
N ASP A 63 23.12 15.73 8.81
CA ASP A 63 22.82 14.88 7.66
C ASP A 63 22.72 13.39 8.02
N THR A 64 21.85 12.68 7.30
CA THR A 64 21.65 11.23 7.39
C THR A 64 22.81 10.40 6.88
N ILE A 65 23.79 11.00 6.20
CA ILE A 65 24.95 10.30 5.64
C ILE A 65 26.18 10.75 6.43
N SER A 66 26.90 9.79 7.01
CA SER A 66 28.18 10.05 7.69
C SER A 66 29.28 10.38 6.68
N SER A 67 30.40 10.93 7.16
CA SER A 67 31.61 11.14 6.35
C SER A 67 32.16 9.85 5.72
N THR A 68 31.82 8.68 6.27
CA THR A 68 32.17 7.36 5.74
C THR A 68 31.21 6.87 4.64
N GLY A 69 30.11 7.58 4.39
CA GLY A 69 29.09 7.19 3.40
C GLY A 69 28.03 6.23 3.93
N GLU A 70 28.08 5.87 5.22
CA GLU A 70 27.08 5.03 5.88
C GLU A 70 25.87 5.87 6.35
N ILE A 71 24.74 5.21 6.58
CA ILE A 71 23.53 5.87 7.07
C ILE A 71 23.67 6.12 8.58
N ASN A 72 23.71 7.39 8.98
CA ASN A 72 23.75 7.81 10.36
C ASN A 72 22.33 7.91 10.95
N THR A 73 21.92 6.89 11.69
CA THR A 73 20.63 6.84 12.40
C THR A 73 20.54 7.79 13.59
N ASN A 74 21.66 8.35 14.04
CA ASN A 74 21.74 9.29 15.16
C ASN A 74 21.79 10.75 14.67
N SER A 75 21.59 10.99 13.37
CA SER A 75 21.55 12.33 12.81
C SER A 75 20.28 13.09 13.20
N ALA A 76 20.37 14.42 13.27
CA ALA A 76 19.22 15.27 13.57
C ALA A 76 18.12 15.07 12.52
N MET A 77 18.47 15.07 11.22
CA MET A 77 17.49 14.86 10.15
C MET A 77 16.78 13.51 10.27
N TYR A 78 17.47 12.42 10.65
CA TYR A 78 16.84 11.13 10.88
C TYR A 78 15.79 11.21 12.01
N HIS A 79 16.15 11.77 13.16
CA HIS A 79 15.23 11.90 14.30
C HIS A 79 14.04 12.81 14.03
N VAL A 80 14.22 13.89 13.27
CA VAL A 80 13.13 14.79 12.87
C VAL A 80 12.17 14.12 11.87
N ILE A 81 12.70 13.41 10.87
CA ILE A 81 11.85 12.82 9.81
C ILE A 81 11.04 11.63 10.32
N TYR A 82 11.67 10.75 11.10
CA TYR A 82 11.07 9.52 11.63
C TYR A 82 10.42 9.70 13.01
N GLY A 83 10.41 10.92 13.55
CA GLY A 83 9.73 11.24 14.80
C GLY A 83 8.20 11.21 14.65
N ASP A 84 7.49 10.68 15.65
CA ASP A 84 6.03 10.51 15.63
C ASP A 84 5.25 11.74 16.14
N LYS A 85 5.91 12.65 16.87
CA LYS A 85 5.29 13.86 17.42
C LYS A 85 5.05 14.94 16.35
N GLN A 86 3.97 15.69 16.50
CA GLN A 86 3.65 16.84 15.66
C GLN A 86 4.73 17.95 15.76
N GLU A 87 5.33 18.13 16.94
CA GLU A 87 6.47 19.03 17.18
C GLU A 87 7.67 18.77 16.24
N HIS A 88 7.82 17.54 15.71
CA HIS A 88 8.87 17.26 14.74
C HIS A 88 8.58 17.85 13.35
N ILE A 89 7.31 18.02 12.98
CA ILE A 89 6.93 18.64 11.70
C ILE A 89 7.35 20.11 11.72
N ASP A 90 7.06 20.82 12.81
CA ASP A 90 7.42 22.23 13.00
C ASP A 90 8.93 22.46 12.98
N MET A 91 9.73 21.44 13.30
CA MET A 91 11.20 21.48 13.27
C MET A 91 11.78 21.22 11.87
N ILE A 92 10.96 20.76 10.91
CA ILE A 92 11.37 20.71 9.49
C ILE A 92 11.46 22.13 8.94
N GLU A 93 10.69 23.08 9.47
CA GLU A 93 10.79 24.49 9.12
C GLU A 93 12.18 25.04 9.46
N GLY A 94 12.85 25.68 8.49
CA GLY A 94 14.20 26.24 8.67
C GLY A 94 15.28 25.47 7.91
N LEU A 95 16.39 25.14 8.59
CA LEU A 95 17.58 24.56 7.96
C LEU A 95 17.32 23.19 7.33
N ILE A 96 16.59 22.30 8.03
CA ILE A 96 16.27 20.96 7.52
C ILE A 96 15.41 21.05 6.26
N GLY A 97 14.38 21.90 6.26
CA GLY A 97 13.52 22.13 5.10
C GLY A 97 14.29 22.65 3.89
N ASN A 98 15.18 23.63 4.10
CA ASN A 98 16.05 24.16 3.05
C ASN A 98 17.01 23.07 2.51
N LEU A 99 17.60 22.27 3.39
CA LEU A 99 18.47 21.16 3.00
C LEU A 99 17.71 20.11 2.17
N LEU A 100 16.50 19.74 2.60
CA LEU A 100 15.64 18.78 1.90
C LEU A 100 15.20 19.30 0.53
N ASP A 101 14.81 20.57 0.41
CA ASP A 101 14.44 21.18 -0.87
C ASP A 101 15.62 21.21 -1.85
N GLN A 102 16.83 21.53 -1.37
CA GLN A 102 18.03 21.49 -2.20
C GLN A 102 18.39 20.06 -2.65
N LYS A 103 18.29 19.07 -1.75
CA LYS A 103 18.47 17.65 -2.09
C LYS A 103 17.43 17.17 -3.10
N TRP A 104 16.18 17.63 -2.95
CA TRP A 104 15.10 17.32 -3.87
C TRP A 104 15.37 17.85 -5.27
N LYS A 105 15.70 19.14 -5.38
CA LYS A 105 15.98 19.81 -6.66
C LYS A 105 17.20 19.23 -7.37
N THR A 106 18.26 18.94 -6.62
CA THR A 106 19.55 18.54 -7.20
C THR A 106 19.59 17.06 -7.59
N PHE A 107 19.10 16.15 -6.71
CA PHE A 107 19.34 14.72 -6.88
C PHE A 107 18.06 13.87 -6.94
N ALA A 108 17.10 14.14 -6.06
CA ALA A 108 15.98 13.21 -5.88
C ALA A 108 14.90 13.35 -6.96
N LYS A 109 14.57 14.57 -7.43
CA LYS A 109 13.49 14.80 -8.40
C LYS A 109 13.68 14.00 -9.70
N PHE A 110 14.87 14.05 -10.30
CA PHE A 110 15.14 13.34 -11.56
C PHE A 110 15.13 11.81 -11.36
N ARG A 111 15.77 11.32 -10.29
CA ARG A 111 15.80 9.89 -9.97
C ARG A 111 14.40 9.36 -9.65
N PHE A 112 13.60 10.12 -8.93
CA PHE A 112 12.22 9.80 -8.59
C PHE A 112 11.34 9.74 -9.85
N LEU A 113 11.41 10.75 -10.71
CA LEU A 113 10.64 10.79 -11.96
C LEU A 113 11.02 9.63 -12.90
N ARG A 114 12.31 9.30 -13.00
CA ARG A 114 12.77 8.13 -13.78
C ARG A 114 12.17 6.83 -13.23
N ARG A 115 12.13 6.64 -11.90
CA ARG A 115 11.51 5.47 -11.27
C ARG A 115 10.01 5.43 -11.51
N PHE A 116 9.34 6.57 -11.44
CA PHE A 116 7.91 6.66 -11.74
C PHE A 116 7.61 6.24 -13.18
N ILE A 117 8.36 6.74 -14.17
CA ILE A 117 8.17 6.38 -15.58
C ILE A 117 8.39 4.87 -15.79
N VAL A 118 9.48 4.30 -15.25
CA VAL A 118 9.75 2.87 -15.35
C VAL A 118 8.63 2.04 -14.71
N PHE A 119 8.12 2.46 -13.55
CA PHE A 119 7.00 1.80 -12.89
C PHE A 119 5.71 1.89 -13.72
N THR A 120 5.37 3.06 -14.27
CA THR A 120 4.19 3.23 -15.12
C THR A 120 4.27 2.36 -16.38
N MET A 121 5.44 2.25 -17.00
CA MET A 121 5.67 1.32 -18.12
C MET A 121 5.49 -0.13 -17.69
N TYR A 122 6.07 -0.54 -16.55
CA TYR A 122 5.89 -1.88 -15.99
C TYR A 122 4.41 -2.19 -15.71
N PHE A 123 3.67 -1.24 -15.13
CA PHE A 123 2.25 -1.40 -14.86
C PHE A 123 1.42 -1.49 -16.15
N ALA A 124 1.74 -0.71 -17.19
CA ALA A 124 1.09 -0.81 -18.48
C ALA A 124 1.31 -2.18 -19.14
N VAL A 125 2.55 -2.69 -19.10
CA VAL A 125 2.87 -4.05 -19.56
C VAL A 125 2.09 -5.09 -18.74
N PHE A 126 2.00 -4.93 -17.42
CA PHE A 126 1.21 -5.80 -16.54
C PHE A 126 -0.25 -5.83 -17.01
N VAL A 127 -0.90 -4.67 -17.16
CA VAL A 127 -2.30 -4.58 -17.56
C VAL A 127 -2.52 -5.21 -18.94
N VAL A 128 -1.71 -4.88 -19.94
CA VAL A 128 -1.85 -5.42 -21.29
C VAL A 128 -1.63 -6.94 -21.32
N ALA A 129 -0.63 -7.47 -20.59
CA ALA A 129 -0.38 -8.90 -20.51
C ALA A 129 -1.59 -9.67 -19.94
N PHE A 130 -2.23 -9.12 -18.90
CA PHE A 130 -3.42 -9.72 -18.29
C PHE A 130 -4.67 -9.54 -19.16
N SER A 131 -4.82 -8.43 -19.87
CA SER A 131 -5.95 -8.23 -20.81
C SER A 131 -5.88 -9.18 -22.01
N LEU A 132 -4.68 -9.54 -22.47
CA LEU A 132 -4.46 -10.50 -23.56
C LEU A 132 -4.53 -11.98 -23.11
N ARG A 133 -4.82 -12.23 -21.83
CA ARG A 133 -4.92 -13.60 -21.30
C ARG A 133 -6.25 -14.24 -21.74
N PRO A 134 -6.23 -15.39 -22.44
CA PRO A 134 -7.45 -16.08 -22.84
C PRO A 134 -8.13 -16.69 -21.61
N GLY A 135 -9.43 -16.44 -21.44
CA GLY A 135 -10.20 -16.97 -20.29
C GLY A 135 -10.61 -18.45 -20.42
N THR A 136 -10.50 -19.03 -21.61
CA THR A 136 -10.79 -20.45 -21.87
C THR A 136 -9.86 -21.02 -22.94
N ASP A 137 -9.79 -22.35 -23.05
CA ASP A 137 -9.05 -23.03 -24.11
C ASP A 137 -9.63 -22.62 -25.48
N THR A 138 -8.82 -21.93 -26.29
CA THR A 138 -9.20 -21.41 -27.60
C THR A 138 -9.22 -22.49 -28.69
N ASP A 139 -8.65 -23.68 -28.42
CA ASP A 139 -8.66 -24.82 -29.34
C ASP A 139 -8.89 -26.14 -28.59
N PRO A 140 -10.12 -26.36 -28.08
CA PRO A 140 -10.47 -27.59 -27.38
C PRO A 140 -10.48 -28.78 -28.36
N LYS A 141 -9.91 -29.90 -27.94
CA LYS A 141 -9.93 -31.13 -28.76
C LYS A 141 -11.33 -31.74 -28.68
N ILE A 142 -11.96 -31.93 -29.83
CA ILE A 142 -13.26 -32.63 -29.93
C ILE A 142 -13.00 -34.13 -29.99
N ARG A 143 -13.51 -34.88 -29.01
CA ARG A 143 -13.49 -36.35 -29.05
C ARG A 143 -14.93 -36.85 -29.18
N PRO A 144 -15.26 -37.62 -30.24
CA PRO A 144 -16.57 -38.25 -30.35
C PRO A 144 -16.69 -39.37 -29.31
N GLU A 145 -17.78 -39.38 -28.55
CA GLU A 145 -18.10 -40.38 -27.54
C GLU A 145 -19.49 -40.95 -27.81
N ASN A 146 -19.62 -42.28 -27.76
CA ASN A 146 -20.90 -42.96 -27.98
C ASN A 146 -21.70 -42.93 -26.68
N ARG A 147 -22.82 -42.20 -26.64
CA ARG A 147 -23.78 -42.29 -25.53
C ARG A 147 -24.97 -43.14 -25.93
N THR A 148 -25.41 -44.00 -25.02
CA THR A 148 -26.65 -44.79 -25.14
C THR A 148 -27.77 -44.11 -24.36
N ASN A 149 -28.90 -43.87 -25.03
CA ASN A 149 -30.11 -43.36 -24.36
C ASN A 149 -30.80 -44.48 -23.58
N SER A 150 -31.74 -44.11 -22.70
CA SER A 150 -32.60 -45.03 -21.95
C SER A 150 -33.44 -45.97 -22.84
N ALA A 151 -33.54 -45.69 -24.15
CA ALA A 151 -34.18 -46.50 -25.18
C ALA A 151 -33.22 -47.43 -25.94
N GLY A 152 -31.95 -47.54 -25.55
CA GLY A 152 -30.95 -48.43 -26.16
C GLY A 152 -30.33 -47.93 -27.48
N GLN A 153 -30.71 -46.75 -27.96
CA GLN A 153 -30.12 -46.13 -29.15
C GLN A 153 -28.77 -45.47 -28.82
N THR A 154 -27.74 -45.79 -29.60
CA THR A 154 -26.41 -45.17 -29.56
C THR A 154 -26.37 -43.93 -30.45
N PHE A 155 -25.91 -42.82 -29.91
CA PHE A 155 -25.69 -41.57 -30.66
C PHE A 155 -24.33 -41.00 -30.31
N LEU A 156 -23.70 -40.36 -31.31
CA LEU A 156 -22.40 -39.73 -31.19
C LEU A 156 -22.58 -38.35 -30.54
N VAL A 157 -21.95 -38.17 -29.39
CA VAL A 157 -21.87 -36.87 -28.71
C VAL A 157 -20.43 -36.41 -28.77
N ASN A 158 -20.23 -35.19 -29.28
CA ASN A 158 -18.92 -34.56 -29.34
C ASN A 158 -18.59 -33.95 -27.97
N ASN A 159 -17.70 -34.58 -27.22
CA ASN A 159 -17.19 -34.02 -25.96
C ASN A 159 -15.96 -33.16 -26.21
N THR A 160 -15.98 -31.94 -25.68
CA THR A 160 -14.87 -30.98 -25.76
C THR A 160 -13.90 -31.24 -24.61
N ILE A 161 -12.70 -31.74 -24.94
CA ILE A 161 -11.63 -31.96 -23.98
C ILE A 161 -10.76 -30.69 -23.95
N LYS A 162 -10.85 -29.93 -22.85
CA LYS A 162 -10.00 -28.76 -22.60
C LYS A 162 -8.60 -29.23 -22.19
N ASN A 163 -7.57 -28.65 -22.79
CA ASN A 163 -6.19 -28.94 -22.39
C ASN A 163 -5.87 -28.18 -21.10
N PRO A 164 -5.34 -28.81 -20.05
CA PRO A 164 -4.99 -28.10 -18.80
C PRO A 164 -3.86 -27.08 -19.01
N CYS A 165 -3.00 -27.30 -20.01
CA CYS A 165 -1.85 -26.44 -20.34
C CYS A 165 -2.13 -25.46 -21.49
N TYR A 166 -3.39 -25.04 -21.73
CA TYR A 166 -3.73 -24.21 -22.90
C TYR A 166 -2.99 -22.86 -22.94
N LEU A 167 -2.65 -22.29 -21.78
CA LEU A 167 -1.89 -21.04 -21.63
C LEU A 167 -0.46 -21.10 -22.21
N GLN A 168 0.12 -22.29 -22.35
CA GLN A 168 1.45 -22.48 -22.93
C GLN A 168 1.43 -22.55 -24.46
N ARG A 169 0.25 -22.75 -25.06
CA ARG A 169 0.10 -22.87 -26.49
C ARG A 169 0.17 -21.48 -27.13
N THR A 170 1.00 -21.36 -28.16
CA THR A 170 1.15 -20.15 -28.96
C THR A 170 0.74 -20.46 -30.39
N LYS A 171 -0.37 -19.88 -30.84
CA LYS A 171 -0.86 -20.06 -32.22
C LYS A 171 -1.12 -18.72 -32.88
N THR A 172 -1.76 -17.81 -32.18
CA THR A 172 -2.09 -16.48 -32.71
C THR A 172 -0.96 -15.50 -32.44
N TRP A 173 -0.91 -14.41 -33.19
CA TRP A 173 0.00 -13.29 -32.94
C TRP A 173 -0.21 -12.71 -31.53
N GLU A 174 -1.45 -12.71 -31.03
CA GLU A 174 -1.80 -12.31 -29.67
C GLU A 174 -1.08 -13.19 -28.62
N ASP A 175 -1.05 -14.51 -28.81
CA ASP A 175 -0.34 -15.42 -27.89
C ASP A 175 1.17 -15.14 -27.84
N TYR A 176 1.79 -14.84 -28.99
CA TYR A 176 3.21 -14.47 -29.04
C TYR A 176 3.45 -13.15 -28.30
N THR A 177 2.59 -12.15 -28.50
CA THR A 177 2.71 -10.88 -27.77
C THR A 177 2.53 -11.06 -26.27
N ARG A 178 1.55 -11.87 -25.82
CA ARG A 178 1.35 -12.22 -24.41
C ARG A 178 2.61 -12.84 -23.82
N LEU A 179 3.19 -13.85 -24.47
CA LEU A 179 4.37 -14.55 -23.96
C LEU A 179 5.58 -13.60 -23.81
N VAL A 180 5.77 -12.69 -24.76
CA VAL A 180 6.83 -11.67 -24.69
C VAL A 180 6.60 -10.73 -23.51
N LEU A 181 5.38 -10.23 -23.33
CA LEU A 181 5.04 -9.33 -22.22
C LEU A 181 5.18 -10.05 -20.87
N GLU A 182 4.65 -11.27 -20.72
CA GLU A 182 4.81 -12.10 -19.51
C GLU A 182 6.30 -12.33 -19.17
N SER A 183 7.13 -12.57 -20.19
CA SER A 183 8.58 -12.73 -20.01
C SER A 183 9.24 -11.43 -19.50
N ILE A 184 8.87 -10.29 -20.07
CA ILE A 184 9.32 -8.96 -19.61
C ILE A 184 8.88 -8.71 -18.16
N MET A 185 7.66 -9.11 -17.80
CA MET A 185 7.13 -8.95 -16.44
C MET A 185 7.91 -9.76 -15.41
N VAL A 186 8.19 -11.04 -15.71
CA VAL A 186 9.00 -11.91 -14.85
C VAL A 186 10.43 -11.36 -14.71
N LEU A 187 11.02 -10.88 -15.81
CA LEU A 187 12.33 -10.22 -15.78
C LEU A 187 12.31 -8.93 -14.93
N GLY A 188 11.26 -8.11 -15.05
CA GLY A 188 11.08 -6.91 -14.23
C GLY A 188 10.97 -7.24 -12.74
N ALA A 189 10.17 -8.24 -12.38
CA ALA A 189 9.98 -8.70 -11.00
C ALA A 189 11.27 -9.25 -10.39
N THR A 190 12.01 -10.10 -11.13
CA THR A 190 13.31 -10.61 -10.68
C THR A 190 14.33 -9.50 -10.46
N ILE A 191 14.47 -8.56 -11.40
CA ILE A 191 15.37 -7.41 -11.27
C ILE A 191 15.00 -6.57 -10.04
N TYR A 192 13.71 -6.29 -9.81
CA TYR A 192 13.28 -5.51 -8.66
C TYR A 192 13.59 -6.20 -7.32
N ILE A 193 13.42 -7.53 -7.25
CA ILE A 193 13.77 -8.31 -6.06
C ILE A 193 15.29 -8.28 -5.82
N LEU A 194 16.11 -8.44 -6.86
CA LEU A 194 17.57 -8.34 -6.73
C LEU A 194 18.03 -6.95 -6.27
N LEU A 195 17.41 -5.89 -6.79
CA LEU A 195 17.67 -4.51 -6.33
C LEU A 195 17.26 -4.34 -4.86
N SER A 196 16.14 -4.92 -4.45
CA SER A 196 15.67 -4.88 -3.06
C SER A 196 16.61 -5.66 -2.13
N LEU A 197 17.12 -6.82 -2.55
CA LEU A 197 18.13 -7.58 -1.80
C LEU A 197 19.45 -6.81 -1.68
N LYS A 198 19.88 -6.12 -2.74
CA LYS A 198 21.06 -5.23 -2.70
C LYS A 198 20.86 -4.06 -1.74
N GLU A 199 19.66 -3.48 -1.69
CA GLU A 199 19.27 -2.44 -0.73
C GLU A 199 19.37 -2.97 0.71
N VAL A 200 18.81 -4.16 0.99
CA VAL A 200 18.92 -4.82 2.31
C VAL A 200 20.37 -5.06 2.72
N TYR A 201 21.24 -5.47 1.79
CA TYR A 201 22.65 -5.71 2.08
C TYR A 201 23.42 -4.44 2.46
N HIS A 202 23.19 -3.32 1.76
CA HIS A 202 23.91 -2.06 2.02
C HIS A 202 23.34 -1.25 3.19
N GLN A 203 22.01 -1.21 3.33
CA GLN A 203 21.33 -0.39 4.35
C GLN A 203 21.15 -1.13 5.68
N GLY A 204 21.23 -2.45 5.66
CA GLY A 204 20.95 -3.30 6.82
C GLY A 204 19.45 -3.58 7.00
N TYR A 205 19.15 -4.78 7.49
CA TYR A 205 17.78 -5.29 7.59
C TYR A 205 16.85 -4.44 8.47
N LYS A 206 17.35 -3.89 9.58
CA LYS A 206 16.54 -3.09 10.52
C LYS A 206 16.01 -1.81 9.88
N ILE A 207 16.88 -1.05 9.23
CA ILE A 207 16.52 0.23 8.59
C ILE A 207 15.62 -0.02 7.37
N PHE A 208 15.88 -1.11 6.62
CA PHE A 208 15.01 -1.52 5.51
C PHE A 208 13.59 -1.81 5.99
N PHE A 209 13.42 -2.60 7.06
CA PHE A 209 12.10 -2.92 7.60
C PHE A 209 11.38 -1.68 8.16
N GLN A 210 12.12 -0.77 8.81
CA GLN A 210 11.56 0.51 9.24
C GLN A 210 11.06 1.35 8.06
N THR A 211 11.82 1.41 6.97
CA THR A 211 11.43 2.09 5.73
C THR A 211 10.18 1.45 5.11
N LEU A 212 10.10 0.12 5.13
CA LEU A 212 8.96 -0.63 4.62
C LEU A 212 7.68 -0.36 5.43
N LYS A 213 7.81 -0.25 6.76
CA LYS A 213 6.72 0.11 7.66
C LYS A 213 6.26 1.56 7.47
N SER A 214 7.18 2.48 7.20
CA SER A 214 6.86 3.88 6.91
C SER A 214 6.19 4.07 5.55
N ALA A 215 6.44 3.19 4.58
CA ALA A 215 5.90 3.24 3.22
C ALA A 215 5.22 1.90 2.85
N PRO A 216 3.98 1.64 3.33
CA PRO A 216 3.30 0.35 3.14
C PRO A 216 3.08 -0.02 1.67
N ALA A 217 2.89 0.96 0.79
CA ALA A 217 2.75 0.74 -0.65
C ALA A 217 4.02 0.14 -1.28
N LYS A 218 5.24 0.48 -0.82
CA LYS A 218 6.49 -0.17 -1.25
C LYS A 218 6.52 -1.64 -0.84
N ALA A 219 5.95 -1.96 0.34
CA ALA A 219 5.82 -3.32 0.85
C ALA A 219 4.90 -4.16 -0.02
N MET A 220 3.73 -3.61 -0.37
CA MET A 220 2.77 -4.30 -1.22
C MET A 220 3.34 -4.56 -2.62
N PHE A 221 4.08 -3.61 -3.19
CA PHE A 221 4.75 -3.85 -4.48
C PHE A 221 5.84 -4.93 -4.39
N LEU A 222 6.64 -4.95 -3.32
CA LEU A 222 7.61 -6.03 -3.10
C LEU A 222 6.91 -7.40 -3.03
N MET A 223 5.80 -7.47 -2.30
CA MET A 223 4.97 -8.67 -2.17
C MET A 223 4.35 -9.08 -3.51
N ALA A 224 3.89 -8.13 -4.32
CA ALA A 224 3.38 -8.38 -5.67
C ALA A 224 4.41 -9.04 -6.59
N ASN A 225 5.67 -8.58 -6.53
CA ASN A 225 6.75 -9.17 -7.33
C ASN A 225 7.06 -10.62 -6.93
N PHE A 226 6.89 -10.99 -5.65
CA PHE A 226 6.95 -12.39 -5.23
C PHE A 226 5.78 -13.21 -5.79
N PHE A 227 4.56 -12.66 -5.82
CA PHE A 227 3.42 -13.34 -6.44
C PHE A 227 3.62 -13.55 -7.95
N VAL A 228 4.23 -12.61 -8.66
CA VAL A 228 4.62 -12.78 -10.07
C VAL A 228 5.58 -13.96 -10.26
N LEU A 229 6.55 -14.14 -9.36
CA LEU A 229 7.42 -15.32 -9.40
C LEU A 229 6.69 -16.63 -9.11
N LEU A 230 5.69 -16.60 -8.20
CA LEU A 230 4.86 -17.75 -7.90
C LEU A 230 3.93 -18.16 -9.05
N MET A 231 3.73 -17.32 -10.07
CA MET A 231 3.03 -17.73 -11.29
C MET A 231 3.83 -18.77 -12.11
N LEU A 232 5.16 -18.72 -12.08
CA LEU A 232 6.04 -19.64 -12.82
C LEU A 232 5.81 -21.13 -12.47
N PRO A 233 5.81 -21.55 -11.18
CA PRO A 233 5.50 -22.93 -10.83
C PRO A 233 4.06 -23.31 -11.19
N GLY A 234 3.11 -22.37 -11.10
CA GLY A 234 1.73 -22.58 -11.56
C GLY A 234 1.64 -22.92 -13.04
N ARG A 235 2.41 -22.20 -13.86
CA ARG A 235 2.55 -22.44 -15.30
C ARG A 235 3.20 -23.79 -15.59
N ALA A 236 4.26 -24.14 -14.87
CA ALA A 236 4.97 -25.42 -15.02
C ALA A 236 4.12 -26.63 -14.64
N ALA A 237 3.23 -26.48 -13.64
CA ALA A 237 2.31 -27.52 -13.21
C ALA A 237 1.00 -27.57 -14.02
N CYS A 238 0.84 -26.71 -15.04
CA CYS A 238 -0.40 -26.52 -15.79
C CYS A 238 -1.64 -26.27 -14.91
N ALA A 239 -1.46 -25.57 -13.80
CA ALA A 239 -2.50 -25.23 -12.84
C ALA A 239 -3.01 -23.81 -13.09
N PHE A 240 -3.88 -23.64 -14.10
CA PHE A 240 -4.40 -22.33 -14.50
C PHE A 240 -5.14 -21.60 -13.37
N THR A 241 -5.90 -22.32 -12.53
CA THR A 241 -6.63 -21.73 -11.39
C THR A 241 -5.70 -21.12 -10.36
N TYR A 242 -4.60 -21.80 -10.04
CA TYR A 242 -3.59 -21.28 -9.11
C TYR A 242 -2.89 -20.05 -9.69
N GLU A 243 -2.54 -20.09 -10.97
CA GLU A 243 -1.92 -18.97 -11.67
C GLU A 243 -2.84 -17.74 -11.71
N ASP A 244 -4.14 -17.93 -11.97
CA ASP A 244 -5.14 -16.86 -11.96
C ASP A 244 -5.23 -16.21 -10.57
N VAL A 245 -5.28 -17.01 -9.49
CA VAL A 245 -5.33 -16.50 -8.11
C VAL A 245 -4.08 -15.67 -7.77
N MET A 246 -2.89 -16.18 -8.09
CA MET A 246 -1.65 -15.42 -7.89
C MET A 246 -1.61 -14.16 -8.76
N GLY A 247 -2.15 -14.24 -9.99
CA GLY A 247 -2.39 -13.14 -10.92
C GLY A 247 -3.14 -11.97 -10.30
N VAL A 248 -4.32 -12.29 -9.77
CA VAL A 248 -5.22 -11.32 -9.13
C VAL A 248 -4.57 -10.71 -7.87
N LEU A 249 -3.90 -11.53 -7.04
CA LEU A 249 -3.19 -11.00 -5.87
C LEU A 249 -2.05 -10.06 -6.26
N ALA A 250 -1.29 -10.38 -7.31
CA ALA A 250 -0.21 -9.54 -7.81
C ALA A 250 -0.72 -8.18 -8.32
N ILE A 251 -1.81 -8.16 -9.10
CA ILE A 251 -2.34 -6.89 -9.65
C ILE A 251 -2.89 -5.99 -8.55
N LEU A 252 -3.61 -6.57 -7.58
CA LEU A 252 -4.20 -5.87 -6.45
C LEU A 252 -3.13 -5.25 -5.56
N CYS A 253 -2.01 -5.95 -5.34
CA CYS A 253 -0.89 -5.42 -4.57
C CYS A 253 -0.04 -4.40 -5.36
N THR A 254 -0.08 -4.42 -6.69
CA THR A 254 0.71 -3.50 -7.54
C THR A 254 0.07 -2.12 -7.65
N ALA A 255 -1.25 -2.03 -7.83
CA ALA A 255 -1.94 -0.76 -8.08
C ALA A 255 -1.74 0.30 -6.96
N PRO A 256 -1.79 -0.04 -5.66
CA PRO A 256 -1.55 0.93 -4.59
C PRO A 256 -0.15 1.53 -4.58
N TYR A 257 0.83 0.92 -5.28
CA TYR A 257 2.15 1.49 -5.41
C TYR A 257 2.16 2.80 -6.20
N PHE A 258 1.14 3.07 -7.02
CA PHE A 258 0.97 4.36 -7.68
C PHE A 258 0.80 5.51 -6.68
N LEU A 259 0.11 5.26 -5.55
CA LEU A 259 -0.06 6.24 -4.48
C LEU A 259 1.28 6.63 -3.85
N PHE A 260 2.25 5.72 -3.76
CA PHE A 260 3.59 6.05 -3.29
C PHE A 260 4.27 7.13 -4.16
N PHE A 261 4.09 7.08 -5.48
CA PHE A 261 4.64 8.09 -6.37
C PHE A 261 3.81 9.39 -6.38
N CYS A 262 2.49 9.30 -6.21
CA CYS A 262 1.63 10.47 -6.09
C CYS A 262 2.01 11.37 -4.89
N ARG A 263 2.53 10.77 -3.81
CA ARG A 263 3.12 11.47 -2.66
C ARG A 263 4.26 12.44 -3.04
N GLY A 264 4.95 12.24 -4.16
CA GLY A 264 6.06 13.12 -4.55
C GLY A 264 5.64 14.44 -5.20
N PHE A 265 4.36 14.59 -5.57
CA PHE A 265 3.86 15.80 -6.24
C PHE A 265 3.21 16.74 -5.24
N LYS A 266 3.50 18.05 -5.32
CA LYS A 266 2.95 19.04 -4.39
C LYS A 266 1.42 19.13 -4.41
N LEU A 267 0.80 18.91 -5.56
CA LEU A 267 -0.66 18.99 -5.73
C LEU A 267 -1.40 17.76 -5.16
N VAL A 268 -0.90 16.55 -5.42
CA VAL A 268 -1.58 15.28 -5.08
C VAL A 268 -1.06 14.70 -3.76
N GLY A 269 0.10 15.17 -3.30
CA GLY A 269 0.79 14.64 -2.13
C GLY A 269 0.01 14.72 -0.82
N PRO A 270 -0.56 15.88 -0.44
CA PRO A 270 -1.40 16.01 0.75
C PRO A 270 -2.56 15.01 0.73
N PHE A 271 -3.30 14.98 -0.39
CA PHE A 271 -4.41 14.06 -0.59
C PHE A 271 -4.06 12.58 -0.31
N VAL A 272 -2.89 12.13 -0.77
CA VAL A 272 -2.42 10.76 -0.53
C VAL A 272 -2.09 10.51 0.95
N VAL A 273 -1.47 11.47 1.64
CA VAL A 273 -1.11 11.31 3.06
C VAL A 273 -2.36 11.20 3.93
N MET A 274 -3.36 12.02 3.65
CA MET A 274 -4.67 11.93 4.27
C MET A 274 -5.35 10.57 4.01
N ILE A 275 -5.31 10.01 2.79
CA ILE A 275 -5.80 8.63 2.54
C ILE A 275 -5.10 7.62 3.46
N TYR A 276 -3.77 7.67 3.57
CA TYR A 276 -3.04 6.74 4.45
C TYR A 276 -3.43 6.90 5.92
N LYS A 277 -3.69 8.14 6.36
CA LYS A 277 -4.12 8.43 7.73
C LYS A 277 -5.53 7.88 8.00
N MET A 278 -6.46 8.09 7.08
CA MET A 278 -7.82 7.54 7.15
C MET A 278 -7.80 6.01 7.22
N ILE A 279 -7.00 5.35 6.38
CA ILE A 279 -6.89 3.88 6.38
C ILE A 279 -6.30 3.36 7.70
N ARG A 280 -5.23 3.97 8.20
CA ARG A 280 -4.49 3.44 9.36
C ARG A 280 -5.20 3.67 10.68
N THR A 281 -5.76 4.86 10.91
CA THR A 281 -6.26 5.25 12.23
C THR A 281 -7.75 4.98 12.36
N ASP A 282 -8.51 5.36 11.33
CA ASP A 282 -9.96 5.48 11.44
C ASP A 282 -10.67 4.25 10.88
N LEU A 283 -10.27 3.81 9.68
CA LEU A 283 -10.85 2.63 9.02
C LEU A 283 -10.59 1.35 9.82
N LEU A 284 -9.38 1.12 10.34
CA LEU A 284 -9.10 -0.11 11.10
C LEU A 284 -9.93 -0.23 12.39
N ARG A 285 -10.17 0.87 13.10
CA ARG A 285 -10.99 0.87 14.31
C ARG A 285 -12.45 0.57 13.97
N PHE A 286 -12.98 1.26 12.96
CA PHE A 286 -14.33 1.04 12.48
C PHE A 286 -14.54 -0.38 11.95
N PHE A 287 -13.62 -0.84 11.09
CA PHE A 287 -13.66 -2.16 10.46
C PHE A 287 -13.61 -3.29 11.48
N THR A 288 -12.86 -3.13 12.58
CA THR A 288 -12.80 -4.13 13.65
C THR A 288 -14.17 -4.29 14.34
N ILE A 289 -14.83 -3.19 14.68
CA ILE A 289 -16.17 -3.22 15.30
C ILE A 289 -17.19 -3.79 14.30
N TYR A 290 -17.14 -3.34 13.06
CA TYR A 290 -18.00 -3.81 11.98
C TYR A 290 -17.86 -5.33 11.74
N LEU A 291 -16.65 -5.90 11.72
CA LEU A 291 -16.44 -7.34 11.57
C LEU A 291 -17.08 -8.16 12.70
N ILE A 292 -17.08 -7.67 13.94
CA ILE A 292 -17.73 -8.36 15.08
C ILE A 292 -19.23 -8.50 14.81
N PHE A 293 -19.87 -7.42 14.33
CA PHE A 293 -21.30 -7.45 13.98
C PHE A 293 -21.58 -8.35 12.78
N VAL A 294 -20.80 -8.24 11.69
CA VAL A 294 -21.00 -9.10 10.50
C VAL A 294 -20.83 -10.58 10.85
N ILE A 295 -19.82 -10.94 11.63
CA ILE A 295 -19.64 -12.33 12.06
C ILE A 295 -20.83 -12.78 12.91
N GLY A 296 -21.29 -11.98 13.88
CA GLY A 296 -22.43 -12.31 14.74
C GLY A 296 -23.73 -12.52 13.95
N PHE A 297 -24.10 -11.56 13.09
CA PHE A 297 -25.31 -11.67 12.27
C PHE A 297 -25.19 -12.77 11.21
N SER A 298 -24.01 -13.03 10.64
CA SER A 298 -23.83 -14.08 9.62
C SER A 298 -24.21 -15.47 10.14
N GLN A 299 -23.96 -15.75 11.42
CA GLN A 299 -24.32 -17.03 12.03
C GLN A 299 -25.83 -17.17 12.23
N ALA A 300 -26.53 -16.07 12.55
CA ALA A 300 -27.99 -16.06 12.63
C ALA A 300 -28.62 -16.33 11.26
N TYR A 301 -28.10 -15.70 10.19
CA TYR A 301 -28.54 -15.95 8.82
C TYR A 301 -28.23 -17.38 8.36
N TYR A 302 -27.04 -17.91 8.67
CA TYR A 302 -26.69 -19.29 8.38
C TYR A 302 -27.69 -20.28 9.00
N ILE A 303 -28.06 -20.11 10.28
CA ILE A 303 -29.04 -20.97 10.94
C ILE A 303 -30.43 -20.87 10.28
N LEU A 304 -30.86 -19.65 9.93
CA LEU A 304 -32.15 -19.41 9.31
C LEU A 304 -32.28 -20.05 7.93
N TYR A 305 -31.19 -20.05 7.15
CA TYR A 305 -31.19 -20.45 5.75
C TYR A 305 -30.59 -21.83 5.46
N ARG A 306 -30.00 -22.52 6.46
CA ARG A 306 -29.38 -23.84 6.31
C ARG A 306 -30.21 -24.89 5.58
N ASN A 307 -31.55 -24.84 5.71
CA ASN A 307 -32.46 -25.81 5.10
C ASN A 307 -33.07 -25.34 3.78
N ARG A 308 -32.63 -24.21 3.22
CA ARG A 308 -33.18 -23.65 1.98
C ARG A 308 -32.18 -23.81 0.83
N GLU A 309 -32.58 -24.50 -0.23
CA GLU A 309 -31.76 -24.65 -1.43
C GLU A 309 -31.64 -23.29 -2.17
N ASN A 310 -30.50 -23.03 -2.82
CA ASN A 310 -30.16 -21.82 -3.60
C ASN A 310 -29.92 -20.51 -2.81
N THR A 311 -29.46 -20.61 -1.54
CA THR A 311 -29.06 -19.42 -0.78
C THR A 311 -27.55 -19.35 -0.56
N VAL A 312 -26.99 -18.13 -0.62
CA VAL A 312 -25.57 -17.85 -0.29
C VAL A 312 -25.27 -18.11 1.20
N PHE A 313 -26.31 -18.32 2.02
CA PHE A 313 -26.20 -18.52 3.47
C PHE A 313 -26.17 -19.99 3.88
N ASN A 314 -26.02 -20.93 2.93
CA ASN A 314 -26.01 -22.37 3.22
C ASN A 314 -24.70 -22.87 3.82
N ASN A 315 -23.60 -22.14 3.63
CA ASN A 315 -22.30 -22.43 4.23
C ASN A 315 -21.89 -21.30 5.18
N PRO A 316 -21.24 -21.58 6.32
CA PRO A 316 -20.92 -20.54 7.31
C PRO A 316 -19.93 -19.48 6.77
N ALA A 317 -18.99 -19.88 5.90
CA ALA A 317 -18.05 -18.95 5.28
C ALA A 317 -18.70 -18.09 4.18
N GLU A 318 -19.57 -18.70 3.37
CA GLU A 318 -20.34 -17.99 2.33
C GLU A 318 -21.36 -17.04 2.95
N ALA A 319 -21.92 -17.39 4.12
CA ALA A 319 -22.82 -16.52 4.87
C ALA A 319 -22.13 -15.24 5.38
N ILE A 320 -20.88 -15.33 5.83
CA ILE A 320 -20.08 -14.15 6.21
C ILE A 320 -19.86 -13.25 4.99
N MET A 321 -19.45 -13.83 3.86
CA MET A 321 -19.24 -13.10 2.62
C MET A 321 -20.53 -12.46 2.10
N GLY A 322 -21.62 -13.23 2.06
CA GLY A 322 -22.94 -12.77 1.63
C GLY A 322 -23.45 -11.62 2.49
N LEU A 323 -23.26 -11.69 3.81
CA LEU A 323 -23.68 -10.62 4.71
C LEU A 323 -22.78 -9.36 4.61
N PHE A 324 -21.47 -9.54 4.48
CA PHE A 324 -20.54 -8.44 4.20
C PHE A 324 -20.96 -7.69 2.94
N ILE A 325 -21.24 -8.43 1.87
CA ILE A 325 -21.68 -7.90 0.59
C ILE A 325 -23.04 -7.19 0.71
N MET A 326 -24.00 -7.79 1.40
CA MET A 326 -25.33 -7.19 1.63
C MET A 326 -25.23 -5.87 2.39
N SER A 327 -24.30 -5.77 3.33
CA SER A 327 -24.07 -4.57 4.15
C SER A 327 -23.54 -3.36 3.37
N LEU A 328 -22.85 -3.59 2.24
CA LEU A 328 -22.31 -2.53 1.38
C LEU A 328 -23.35 -1.95 0.41
N ALA A 329 -24.63 -2.36 0.54
CA ALA A 329 -25.75 -1.94 -0.30
C ALA A 329 -25.54 -2.16 -1.82
N GLN A 330 -24.60 -3.02 -2.20
CA GLN A 330 -24.16 -3.17 -3.59
C GLN A 330 -25.01 -4.19 -4.38
N PHE A 331 -26.01 -4.81 -3.75
CA PHE A 331 -26.89 -5.81 -4.35
C PHE A 331 -28.37 -5.55 -4.01
N ALA A 332 -28.91 -4.43 -4.51
CA ALA A 332 -30.36 -4.20 -4.50
C ALA A 332 -31.11 -5.36 -5.20
N ASP A 333 -30.59 -5.86 -6.32
CA ASP A 333 -31.25 -6.90 -7.13
C ASP A 333 -31.26 -8.29 -6.49
N THR A 334 -30.18 -8.68 -5.81
CA THR A 334 -30.12 -9.95 -5.08
C THR A 334 -30.97 -9.89 -3.82
N TYR A 335 -30.99 -8.74 -3.14
CA TYR A 335 -31.89 -8.49 -2.01
C TYR A 335 -33.36 -8.62 -2.43
N GLU A 336 -33.77 -7.99 -3.54
CA GLU A 336 -35.12 -8.11 -4.09
C GLU A 336 -35.49 -9.56 -4.45
N THR A 337 -34.55 -10.30 -5.02
CA THR A 337 -34.77 -11.72 -5.36
C THR A 337 -34.99 -12.57 -4.10
N TYR A 338 -34.17 -12.39 -3.06
CA TYR A 338 -34.36 -13.09 -1.77
C TYR A 338 -35.60 -12.61 -1.02
N TYR A 339 -35.90 -11.31 -1.08
CA TYR A 339 -37.08 -10.70 -0.48
C TYR A 339 -38.38 -11.25 -1.06
N ILE A 340 -38.44 -11.46 -2.38
CA ILE A 340 -39.62 -12.00 -3.06
C ILE A 340 -39.76 -13.52 -2.82
N LEU A 341 -38.66 -14.28 -2.82
CA LEU A 341 -38.70 -15.75 -2.68
C LEU A 341 -38.87 -16.23 -1.22
N TYR A 342 -38.38 -15.47 -0.25
CA TYR A 342 -38.22 -15.95 1.13
C TYR A 342 -38.82 -15.00 2.17
N ARG A 343 -39.84 -14.22 1.81
CA ARG A 343 -40.61 -13.38 2.76
C ARG A 343 -41.25 -14.25 3.84
N ASP A 344 -40.52 -14.40 4.94
CA ASP A 344 -40.94 -15.08 6.16
C ASP A 344 -40.85 -14.09 7.33
N LYS A 345 -41.64 -14.27 8.39
CA LYS A 345 -41.59 -13.40 9.59
C LYS A 345 -40.19 -13.36 10.21
N ALA A 346 -39.44 -14.44 10.05
CA ALA A 346 -38.06 -14.51 10.49
C ALA A 346 -37.13 -13.60 9.67
N TRP A 347 -37.35 -13.45 8.35
CA TRP A 347 -36.53 -12.57 7.51
C TRP A 347 -36.67 -11.10 7.93
N THR A 348 -37.90 -10.63 8.12
CA THR A 348 -38.17 -9.25 8.53
C THR A 348 -37.62 -8.98 9.93
N MET A 349 -37.72 -9.96 10.84
CA MET A 349 -37.23 -9.84 12.22
C MET A 349 -35.69 -9.70 12.31
N PHE A 350 -34.92 -10.31 11.40
CA PHE A 350 -33.45 -10.24 11.44
C PHE A 350 -32.84 -9.22 10.47
N SER A 351 -33.51 -8.91 9.35
CA SER A 351 -32.97 -8.00 8.33
C SER A 351 -33.15 -6.54 8.67
N GLU A 352 -34.30 -6.14 9.23
CA GLU A 352 -34.53 -4.74 9.60
C GLU A 352 -33.55 -4.24 10.69
N PRO A 353 -33.27 -4.99 11.77
CA PRO A 353 -32.27 -4.56 12.75
C PRO A 353 -30.85 -4.51 12.18
N PHE A 354 -30.52 -5.47 11.30
CA PHE A 354 -29.21 -5.50 10.64
C PHE A 354 -29.03 -4.27 9.74
N GLU A 355 -30.01 -3.95 8.89
CA GLU A 355 -29.98 -2.78 8.02
C GLU A 355 -29.91 -1.47 8.81
N ALA A 356 -30.67 -1.35 9.91
CA ALA A 356 -30.61 -0.18 10.78
C ALA A 356 -29.22 -0.01 11.43
N VAL A 357 -28.64 -1.10 11.93
CA VAL A 357 -27.28 -1.09 12.50
C VAL A 357 -26.25 -0.72 11.43
N MET A 358 -26.38 -1.29 10.23
CA MET A 358 -25.49 -0.99 9.12
C MET A 358 -25.61 0.45 8.61
N ALA A 359 -26.84 0.97 8.51
CA ALA A 359 -27.09 2.36 8.16
C ALA A 359 -26.45 3.32 9.17
N MET A 360 -26.52 3.03 10.48
CA MET A 360 -25.83 3.83 11.49
C MET A 360 -24.31 3.80 11.31
N PHE A 361 -23.73 2.63 11.00
CA PHE A 361 -22.29 2.53 10.72
C PHE A 361 -21.88 3.32 9.46
N ILE A 362 -22.65 3.25 8.39
CA ILE A 362 -22.39 3.99 7.14
C ILE A 362 -22.58 5.51 7.34
N MET A 363 -23.58 5.93 8.14
CA MET A 363 -23.77 7.34 8.49
C MET A 363 -22.63 7.89 9.34
N ASN A 364 -22.11 7.11 10.30
CA ASN A 364 -20.90 7.48 11.03
C ASN A 364 -19.65 7.48 10.12
N LEU A 365 -19.66 6.73 9.02
CA LEU A 365 -18.63 6.82 7.99
C LEU A 365 -18.73 8.14 7.20
N ALA A 366 -19.94 8.66 6.97
CA ALA A 366 -20.14 9.93 6.27
C ALA A 366 -19.58 11.14 7.04
N GLN A 367 -19.55 11.08 8.38
CA GLN A 367 -18.87 12.08 9.21
C GLN A 367 -17.35 12.16 8.96
N PHE A 368 -16.74 11.17 8.27
CA PHE A 368 -15.35 11.26 7.83
C PHE A 368 -15.14 12.28 6.70
N LEU A 369 -16.18 12.65 5.94
CA LEU A 369 -16.11 13.73 4.96
C LEU A 369 -16.00 15.10 5.63
N ASP A 370 -16.67 15.31 6.76
CA ASP A 370 -16.53 16.56 7.52
C ASP A 370 -15.14 16.68 8.18
N LEU A 371 -14.56 15.53 8.58
CA LEU A 371 -13.20 15.45 9.08
C LEU A 371 -12.18 15.75 7.96
N TYR A 372 -12.45 15.32 6.73
CA TYR A 372 -11.63 15.57 5.54
C TYR A 372 -11.41 17.07 5.31
N ASP A 373 -12.49 17.87 5.36
CA ASP A 373 -12.39 19.32 5.10
C ASP A 373 -11.46 19.99 6.11
N SER A 374 -11.58 19.65 7.40
CA SER A 374 -10.71 20.20 8.45
C SER A 374 -9.24 19.78 8.33
N PHE A 375 -8.96 18.58 7.81
CA PHE A 375 -7.59 18.07 7.65
C PHE A 375 -6.92 18.55 6.37
N SER A 376 -7.69 18.75 5.30
CA SER A 376 -7.20 19.20 4.00
C SER A 376 -6.52 20.57 4.11
N GLU A 377 -7.13 21.50 4.84
CA GLU A 377 -6.63 22.86 5.05
C GLU A 377 -5.32 22.85 5.87
N PHE A 378 -5.20 21.96 6.86
CA PHE A 378 -4.00 21.82 7.69
C PHE A 378 -2.83 21.17 6.93
N GLU A 379 -3.08 20.12 6.12
CA GLU A 379 -2.01 19.45 5.38
C GLU A 379 -1.50 20.28 4.20
N GLU A 380 -2.33 21.07 3.52
CA GLU A 380 -1.87 21.98 2.45
C GLU A 380 -0.83 23.00 2.94
N LEU A 381 -0.99 23.51 4.17
CA LEU A 381 -0.11 24.53 4.74
C LEU A 381 1.29 24.02 5.12
N HIS A 382 1.42 22.75 5.53
CA HIS A 382 2.66 22.19 6.08
C HIS A 382 3.25 21.03 5.26
N TYR A 383 2.77 20.80 4.02
CA TYR A 383 3.21 19.66 3.23
C TYR A 383 4.63 19.79 2.69
N ILE A 384 5.53 18.94 3.18
CA ILE A 384 6.84 18.71 2.57
C ILE A 384 6.90 17.24 2.11
N PRO A 385 7.18 16.98 0.82
CA PRO A 385 7.23 15.62 0.30
C PRO A 385 8.37 14.84 0.95
N LYS A 386 8.04 14.00 1.93
CA LYS A 386 8.94 13.00 2.53
C LYS A 386 9.02 11.80 1.59
N VAL A 387 9.70 11.92 0.45
CA VAL A 387 9.78 10.86 -0.58
C VAL A 387 10.85 9.83 -0.28
#